data_AF-A0A239VJ16-F1
#
_entry.id   AF-A0A239VJ16-F1
#
_cell.length_a   1.000
_cell.length_b   1.000
_cell.length_c   1.000
_cell.angle_alpha   90.00
_cell.angle_beta   90.00
_cell.angle_gamma   90.00
#
_symmetry.space_group_name_H-M   'P 1'
#
loop_
_entity.id
_entity.type
_entity.pdbx_description
1 polymer ?
#
loop_
_entity_poly.entity_id
_entity_poly.type
_entity_poly.pdbx_seq_one_letter_code
_entity_poly.pdbx_strand_id
1 'polypeptide(L)' 'MRLSEFWRLMDEEFGAARAQVLASHQSVTALGGGTPDELLESGVEPRRVWEALVEQMGVPPERRLGRVVPLQENRDKY' A
#
# COMPACT_ATOMS: atom_id res chain seq x y z
N MET A 1 2.42 -11.61 -5.05
CA MET A 1 3.09 -10.40 -5.55
C MET A 1 4.51 -10.41 -5.05
N ARG A 2 5.45 -9.77 -5.76
CA ARG A 2 6.81 -9.56 -5.25
C ARG A 2 6.85 -8.35 -4.31
N LEU A 3 7.89 -8.23 -3.48
CA LEU A 3 8.07 -7.06 -2.60
C LEU A 3 8.16 -5.74 -3.40
N SER A 4 8.83 -5.75 -4.55
CA SER A 4 8.89 -4.58 -5.44
C SER A 4 7.50 -4.18 -5.99
N GLU A 5 6.63 -5.16 -6.21
CA GLU A 5 5.26 -4.91 -6.69
C GLU A 5 4.37 -4.35 -5.59
N PHE A 6 4.56 -4.80 -4.35
CA PHE A 6 3.94 -4.21 -3.16
C PHE A 6 4.28 -2.71 -3.04
N TRP A 7 5.57 -2.36 -3.10
CA TRP A 7 6.00 -0.97 -3.00
C TRP A 7 5.49 -0.11 -4.16
N ARG A 8 5.44 -0.65 -5.38
CA ARG A 8 4.83 0.04 -6.53
C ARG A 8 3.36 0.37 -6.26
N LEU A 9 2.58 -0.58 -5.74
CA LEU A 9 1.16 -0.36 -5.42
C LEU A 9 0.96 0.65 -4.28
N MET A 10 1.83 0.60 -3.26
CA MET A 10 1.85 1.57 -2.17
C MET A 10 2.13 2.99 -2.67
N ASP A 11 3.11 3.13 -3.57
CA ASP A 11 3.47 4.41 -4.17
C ASP A 11 2.37 4.94 -5.09
N GLU A 12 1.70 4.07 -5.85
CA GLU A 12 0.61 4.44 -6.74
C GLU A 12 -0.66 4.88 -5.98
N GLU A 13 -1.01 4.22 -4.88
CA GLU A 13 -2.25 4.52 -4.14
C GLU A 13 -2.05 5.65 -3.12
N PHE A 14 -0.91 5.68 -2.42
CA PHE A 14 -0.67 6.61 -1.33
C PHE A 14 0.38 7.68 -1.64
N GLY A 15 1.22 7.48 -2.66
CA GLY A 15 2.37 8.33 -2.97
C GLY A 15 3.61 7.95 -2.17
N ALA A 16 4.79 8.00 -2.78
CA ALA A 16 6.05 7.49 -2.22
C ALA A 16 6.35 7.97 -0.78
N ALA A 17 6.17 9.26 -0.49
CA ALA A 17 6.44 9.80 0.85
C ALA A 17 5.46 9.26 1.92
N ARG A 18 4.16 9.19 1.59
CA ARG A 18 3.14 8.71 2.53
C ARG A 18 3.16 7.18 2.64
N ALA A 19 3.51 6.48 1.57
CA ALA A 19 3.69 5.03 1.55
C ALA A 19 4.72 4.57 2.58
N GLN A 20 5.88 5.22 2.62
CA GLN A 20 6.94 4.93 3.60
C GLN A 20 6.50 5.22 5.05
N VAL A 21 5.78 6.33 5.27
CA VAL A 21 5.23 6.65 6.60
C VAL A 21 4.17 5.64 7.03
N LEU A 22 3.30 5.21 6.11
CA LEU A 22 2.30 4.18 6.42
C LEU A 22 2.97 2.84 6.73
N ALA A 23 3.98 2.45 5.96
CA ALA A 23 4.66 1.17 6.15
C ALA A 23 5.38 1.07 7.51
N SER A 24 5.85 2.19 8.04
CA SER A 24 6.59 2.25 9.30
C SER A 24 5.74 2.60 10.53
N HIS A 25 4.57 3.23 10.36
CA HIS A 25 3.75 3.70 11.49
C HIS A 25 2.36 3.08 11.58
N GLN A 26 1.77 2.65 10.47
CA GLN A 26 0.41 2.12 10.48
C GLN A 26 0.44 0.64 10.84
N SER A 27 -0.07 0.27 12.00
CA SER A 27 -0.29 -1.15 12.34
C SER A 27 -1.40 -1.75 11.49
N VAL A 28 -1.18 -2.97 10.99
CA VAL A 28 -2.17 -3.77 10.26
C VAL A 28 -2.82 -4.73 11.25
N THR A 29 -3.96 -4.29 11.79
CA THR A 29 -4.66 -4.99 12.89
C THR A 29 -5.11 -6.40 12.51
N ALA A 30 -5.51 -6.60 11.25
CA ALA A 30 -5.90 -7.91 10.71
C ALA A 30 -4.77 -8.95 10.70
N LEU A 31 -3.50 -8.52 10.82
CA LEU A 31 -2.31 -9.39 10.84
C LEU A 31 -1.63 -9.43 12.21
N GLY A 32 -2.37 -9.10 13.28
CA GLY A 32 -1.85 -9.13 14.65
C GLY A 32 -1.26 -7.80 15.11
N GLY A 33 -1.41 -6.73 14.32
CA GLY A 33 -1.07 -5.37 14.75
C GLY A 33 0.38 -4.93 14.48
N GLY A 34 1.15 -5.68 13.69
CA GLY A 34 2.46 -5.23 13.20
C GLY A 34 2.34 -4.22 12.06
N THR A 35 3.36 -3.40 11.85
CA THR A 35 3.45 -2.50 10.69
C THR A 35 3.74 -3.29 9.41
N PRO A 36 3.43 -2.75 8.21
CA PRO A 36 3.80 -3.42 6.97
C PRO A 36 5.28 -3.81 6.91
N ASP A 37 6.20 -2.94 7.35
CA ASP A 37 7.62 -3.27 7.40
C ASP A 37 7.91 -4.45 8.32
N GLU A 38 7.39 -4.43 9.55
CA GLU A 38 7.57 -5.53 10.51
C GLU A 38 6.98 -6.84 9.99
N LEU A 39 5.82 -6.79 9.36
CA LEU A 39 5.14 -7.97 8.82
C LEU A 39 5.93 -8.55 7.65
N LEU A 40 6.44 -7.71 6.76
CA LEU A 40 7.28 -8.13 5.64
C LEU A 40 8.60 -8.73 6.13
N GLU A 41 9.25 -8.11 7.11
CA GLU A 41 10.47 -8.63 7.73
C GLU A 41 10.24 -9.94 8.47
N SER A 42 9.08 -10.12 9.12
CA SER A 42 8.69 -11.37 9.77
C SER A 42 8.34 -12.50 8.78
N GLY A 43 8.38 -12.23 7.48
CA GLY A 43 8.13 -13.21 6.43
C GLY A 43 6.67 -13.34 6.00
N VAL A 44 5.79 -12.42 6.42
CA VAL A 44 4.41 -12.38 5.92
C VAL A 44 4.43 -12.03 4.43
N GLU A 45 3.63 -12.75 3.64
CA GLU A 45 3.56 -12.50 2.21
C GLU A 45 3.13 -11.06 1.91
N PRO A 46 3.85 -10.33 1.01
CA PRO A 46 3.52 -8.95 0.69
C PRO A 46 2.08 -8.76 0.19
N ARG A 47 1.55 -9.79 -0.49
CA ARG A 47 0.15 -9.78 -0.94
C ARG A 47 -0.82 -9.71 0.21
N ARG A 48 -0.57 -10.47 1.27
CA ARG A 48 -1.41 -10.52 2.45
C ARG A 48 -1.35 -9.21 3.23
N VAL A 49 -0.15 -8.63 3.35
CA VAL A 49 0.05 -7.30 3.95
C VAL A 49 -0.71 -6.23 3.17
N TRP A 50 -0.60 -6.23 1.83
CA TRP A 50 -1.32 -5.30 0.97
C TRP A 50 -2.83 -5.42 1.13
N GLU A 51 -3.38 -6.64 0.99
CA GLU A 51 -4.83 -6.90 1.08
C GLU A 51 -5.41 -6.44 2.42
N ALA A 52 -4.71 -6.74 3.52
CA ALA A 52 -5.13 -6.32 4.86
C ALA A 52 -5.03 -4.79 5.04
N LEU A 53 -3.98 -4.16 4.50
CA LEU A 53 -3.80 -2.71 4.58
C LEU A 53 -4.86 -1.96 3.77
N VAL A 54 -5.10 -2.34 2.52
CA VAL A 54 -6.12 -1.68 1.67
C VAL A 54 -7.54 -1.87 2.19
N GLU A 55 -7.81 -3.01 2.83
CA GLU A 55 -9.08 -3.23 3.53
C GLU A 55 -9.22 -2.29 4.75
N GLN A 56 -8.18 -2.20 5.58
CA GLN A 56 -8.17 -1.32 6.76
C GLN A 56 -8.26 0.17 6.38
N MET A 57 -7.64 0.57 5.27
CA MET A 57 -7.67 1.94 4.76
C MET A 57 -8.96 2.27 3.98
N GLY A 58 -9.86 1.29 3.79
CA GLY A 58 -11.10 1.49 3.04
C GLY A 58 -10.88 1.72 1.54
N VAL A 59 -9.76 1.25 0.99
CA VAL A 59 -9.47 1.37 -0.44
C VAL A 59 -10.38 0.39 -1.20
N PRO A 60 -11.18 0.90 -2.17
CA PRO A 60 -12.15 0.08 -2.87
C PRO A 60 -11.46 -0.94 -3.81
N PRO A 61 -12.08 -2.11 -4.03
CA PRO A 61 -11.45 -3.24 -4.70
C PRO A 61 -11.00 -2.95 -6.13
N GLU A 62 -11.64 -1.99 -6.83
CA GLU A 62 -11.26 -1.63 -8.20
C GLU A 62 -9.89 -0.92 -8.29
N ARG A 63 -9.33 -0.47 -7.16
CA ARG A 63 -8.03 0.24 -7.08
C ARG A 63 -6.89 -0.61 -6.51
N ARG A 64 -7.21 -1.78 -5.94
CA ARG A 64 -6.26 -2.63 -5.20
C ARG A 64 -5.19 -3.29 -6.08
N LEU A 65 -5.37 -3.35 -7.39
CA LEU A 65 -4.37 -3.94 -8.30
C LEU A 65 -3.64 -2.87 -9.13
N GLY A 66 -3.78 -1.60 -8.74
CA GLY A 66 -3.38 -0.45 -9.54
C GLY A 66 -4.54 -0.01 -10.42
N ARG A 67 -4.77 1.31 -10.48
CA ARG A 67 -5.73 1.88 -11.43
C ARG A 67 -5.27 1.55 -12.85
N VAL A 68 -6.21 1.19 -13.72
CA VAL A 68 -6.11 1.58 -15.13
C VAL A 68 -6.28 3.10 -15.12
N VAL A 69 -5.20 3.86 -14.94
CA VAL A 69 -5.27 5.33 -14.99
C VAL A 69 -5.36 5.69 -16.49
N PRO A 70 -6.49 6.19 -17.03
CA PRO A 70 -6.36 7.07 -18.17
C PRO A 70 -5.61 8.30 -17.66
N LEU A 71 -4.44 8.59 -18.27
CA LEU A 71 -3.55 9.71 -17.95
C LEU A 71 -4.35 10.93 -17.45
N GLN A 72 -4.46 11.12 -16.14
CA GLN A 72 -5.05 12.34 -15.61
C GLN A 72 -3.92 13.32 -15.38
N GLU A 73 -3.75 14.20 -16.38
CA GLU A 73 -3.11 15.50 -16.25
C GLU A 73 -3.54 16.16 -14.93
N ASN A 74 -2.57 16.31 -14.03
CA ASN A 74 -2.50 17.46 -13.12
C ASN A 74 -1.07 17.52 -12.58
N ARG A 75 -0.15 17.86 -13.50
CA ARG A 75 0.94 18.76 -13.12
C ARG A 75 0.34 20.16 -13.10
N ASP A 76 0.84 20.96 -12.17
CA ASP A 76 0.59 22.39 -12.01
C ASP A 76 -0.64 22.76 -11.19
N LYS A 77 -0.39 22.98 -9.89
CA LYS A 77 -0.79 24.22 -9.21
C LYS A 77 -0.02 24.36 -7.90
N TYR A 78 1.10 25.08 -7.93
CA TYR A 78 1.25 26.44 -7.38
C TYR A 78 2.68 26.94 -7.54
#